data_AF-A0AA35T5S1-F1
#
_entry.id   AF-A0AA35T5S1-F1
#
_cell.length_a   1.000
_cell.length_b   1.000
_cell.length_c   1.000
_cell.angle_alpha   90.00
_cell.angle_beta   90.00
_cell.angle_gamma   90.00
#
_symmetry.space_group_name_H-M   'P 1'
#
loop_
_entity.id
_entity.type
_entity.pdbx_description
1 polymer ?
#
loop_
_entity_poly.entity_id
_entity_poly.type
_entity_poly.pdbx_seq_one_letter_code
_entity_poly.pdbx_strand_id
1 'polypeptide(L)' 'MIHVRVEPDETIDRALARFKKICGKAGIVTEIRRRSFYEKPSEKRRRLELKRQRKNKIRTFHTK' A
#
# COMPACT_ATOMS: atom_id res chain seq x y z
N MET A 1 -7.54 12.51 -1.16
CA MET A 1 -6.45 13.22 -1.87
C MET A 1 -5.29 13.37 -0.89
N ILE A 2 -4.05 13.09 -1.30
CA ILE A 2 -2.89 13.17 -0.40
C ILE A 2 -2.28 14.56 -0.55
N HIS A 3 -2.08 15.25 0.58
CA HIS A 3 -1.43 16.55 0.63
C HIS A 3 -0.19 16.46 1.53
N VAL A 4 0.92 17.01 1.06
CA VAL A 4 2.15 17.17 1.85
C VAL A 4 2.46 18.65 1.89
N ARG A 5 2.41 19.23 3.09
CA ARG A 5 2.82 20.61 3.30
C ARG A 5 4.34 20.65 3.41
N VAL A 6 4.96 21.49 2.59
CA VAL A 6 6.40 21.72 2.60
C VAL A 6 6.68 22.86 3.57
N GLU A 7 7.60 22.62 4.51
CA GLU A 7 8.07 23.64 5.45
C GLU A 7 9.20 24.44 4.78
N PRO A 8 9.40 25.73 5.13
CA PRO A 8 10.33 26.62 4.44
C PRO A 8 11.81 26.18 4.52
N ASP A 9 12.20 25.42 5.55
CA ASP A 9 13.57 24.93 5.75
C ASP A 9 13.81 23.49 5.23
N GLU A 10 12.87 22.90 4.49
CA GLU A 10 13.07 21.58 3.90
C GLU A 10 13.65 21.61 2.48
N THR A 11 14.63 20.73 2.25
CA THR A 11 15.06 20.39 0.88
C THR A 11 13.93 19.66 0.13
N ILE A 12 13.74 20.00 -1.15
CA ILE A 12 12.72 19.42 -2.03
C ILE A 12 12.74 17.89 -2.02
N ASP A 13 13.94 17.28 -2.00
CA ASP A 13 14.09 15.82 -1.94
C ASP A 13 13.48 15.18 -0.70
N ARG A 14 13.58 15.85 0.47
CA ARG A 14 12.97 15.36 1.71
C ARG A 14 11.44 15.41 1.64
N ALA A 15 10.88 16.48 1.10
CA ALA A 15 9.45 16.60 0.87
C ALA A 15 8.93 15.51 -0.10
N LEU A 16 9.68 15.25 -1.18
CA LEU A 16 9.36 14.21 -2.15
C LEU A 16 9.43 12.79 -1.55
N ALA A 17 10.42 12.52 -0.70
CA ALA A 17 10.53 11.25 0.01
C ALA A 17 9.33 11.01 0.94
N ARG A 18 8.89 12.04 1.69
CA ARG A 18 7.69 11.97 2.53
C ARG A 18 6.44 11.72 1.69
N PHE A 19 6.30 12.41 0.56
CA PHE A 19 5.19 12.19 -0.38
C PHE A 19 5.17 10.75 -0.90
N LYS A 20 6.30 10.22 -1.38
CA LYS A 20 6.41 8.82 -1.83
C LYS A 20 6.04 7.83 -0.72
N LYS A 21 6.49 8.07 0.52
CA LYS A 21 6.15 7.23 1.69
C LYS A 21 4.65 7.25 2.00
N ILE A 22 4.02 8.43 1.96
CA ILE A 22 2.58 8.58 2.23
C ILE A 22 1.75 7.92 1.12
N CYS A 23 2.14 8.09 -0.16
CA CYS A 23 1.52 7.40 -1.30
C CYS A 23 1.65 5.88 -1.22
N GLY A 24 2.81 5.38 -0.76
CA GLY A 24 3.04 3.96 -0.50
C GLY A 24 2.17 3.42 0.63
N LYS A 25 2.10 4.15 1.77
CA LYS A 25 1.27 3.79 2.93
C LYS A 25 -0.23 3.80 2.61
N ALA A 26 -0.67 4.78 1.84
CA ALA A 26 -2.05 4.88 1.36
C ALA A 26 -2.40 3.79 0.33
N GLY A 27 -1.40 3.07 -0.20
CA GLY A 27 -1.62 1.97 -1.13
C GLY A 27 -2.15 2.42 -2.49
N ILE A 28 -2.05 3.71 -2.84
CA ILE A 28 -2.61 4.28 -4.08
C ILE A 28 -2.04 3.57 -5.31
N VAL A 29 -0.73 3.29 -5.33
CA VAL A 29 -0.10 2.59 -6.45
C VAL A 29 -0.63 1.16 -6.59
N THR A 30 -0.88 0.49 -5.47
CA THR A 30 -1.48 -0.86 -5.46
C THR A 30 -2.94 -0.83 -5.91
N GLU A 31 -3.70 0.20 -5.50
CA GLU A 31 -5.09 0.42 -5.89
C GLU A 31 -5.21 0.65 -7.40
N ILE A 32 -4.36 1.51 -7.97
CA ILE A 32 -4.30 1.79 -9.41
C ILE A 32 -4.05 0.50 -10.18
N ARG A 33 -3.01 -0.26 -9.81
CA ARG A 33 -2.67 -1.55 -10.45
C ARG A 33 -3.79 -2.59 -10.34
N ARG A 34 -4.58 -2.54 -9.27
CA ARG A 34 -5.70 -3.46 -9.05
C ARG A 34 -6.94 -3.07 -9.87
N ARG A 35 -7.11 -1.78 -10.17
CA ARG A 35 -8.25 -1.23 -10.92
C ARG A 35 -8.00 -1.10 -12.42
N SER A 36 -6.76 -1.21 -12.87
CA SER A 36 -6.40 -1.09 -14.29
C SER A 36 -6.93 -2.23 -15.18
N PHE A 37 -7.44 -3.31 -14.61
CA PHE A 37 -8.15 -4.36 -15.34
C PHE A 37 -9.36 -4.85 -14.53
N TYR A 38 -10.37 -5.37 -15.23
CA TYR A 38 -11.49 -6.03 -14.57
C TYR A 38 -11.02 -7.34 -13.93
N GLU A 39 -11.32 -7.50 -12.65
CA GLU A 39 -11.11 -8.73 -11.91
C GLU A 39 -12.47 -9.34 -11.57
N LYS A 40 -12.71 -10.58 -12.00
CA LYS A 40 -13.92 -11.32 -11.65
C LYS A 40 -14.08 -11.36 -10.12
N PRO A 41 -15.30 -11.21 -9.57
CA PRO A 41 -15.52 -11.18 -8.12
C PRO A 41 -14.99 -12.43 -7.39
N SER A 42 -14.98 -13.60 -8.04
CA SER A 42 -14.38 -14.83 -7.50
C SER A 42 -12.87 -14.71 -7.29
N GLU A 43 -12.15 -14.19 -8.29
CA GLU A 43 -10.70 -14.00 -8.22
C GLU A 43 -10.33 -12.94 -7.17
N LYS A 44 -11.13 -11.88 -7.06
CA LYS A 44 -10.97 -10.87 -6.00
C LYS A 44 -11.09 -11.48 -4.60
N ARG A 45 -12.07 -12.37 -4.38
CA ARG A 45 -12.25 -13.10 -3.10
C ARG A 45 -11.06 -14.02 -2.82
N ARG A 46 -10.63 -14.81 -3.81
CA ARG A 46 -9.48 -15.72 -3.72
C ARG A 46 -8.19 -14.98 -3.37
N ARG A 47 -7.92 -13.84 -4.03
CA ARG A 47 -6.76 -12.99 -3.77
C ARG A 47 -6.74 -12.46 -2.33
N LEU A 48 -7.89 -12.04 -1.80
CA LEU A 48 -8.01 -11.53 -0.44
C LEU A 48 -7.74 -12.63 0.60
N GLU A 49 -8.27 -13.84 0.37
CA GLU A 49 -8.06 -14.98 1.25
C GLU A 49 -6.59 -15.39 1.30
N LEU A 50 -5.93 -15.53 0.15
CA LEU A 50 -4.50 -15.82 0.09
C LEU A 50 -3.65 -14.77 0.82
N LYS A 51 -4.02 -13.48 0.70
CA LYS A 51 -3.35 -12.40 1.44
C LYS A 51 -3.52 -12.55 2.95
N ARG A 52 -4.70 -12.96 3.42
CA ARG A 52 -4.97 -13.22 4.85
C ARG A 52 -4.18 -14.43 5.36
N GLN A 53 -4.20 -15.54 4.62
CA GLN A 53 -3.45 -16.74 4.97
C GLN A 53 -1.94 -16.46 5.08
N ARG A 54 -1.36 -15.73 4.12
CA ARG A 54 0.05 -15.30 4.17
C ARG A 54 0.38 -14.48 5.41
N LYS A 55 -0.47 -13.50 5.76
CA LYS A 55 -0.30 -12.70 6.98
C LYS A 55 -0.36 -13.54 8.25
N ASN A 56 -1.30 -14.48 8.31
CA ASN A 56 -1.45 -15.37 9.47
C ASN A 56 -0.24 -16.28 9.63
N LYS A 57 0.28 -16.86 8.54
CA LYS A 57 1.51 -17.66 8.57
C LYS A 57 2.67 -16.85 9.18
N ILE A 58 2.92 -15.63 8.68
CA ILE A 58 3.99 -14.76 9.19
C ILE A 58 3.83 -14.50 10.70
N ARG A 59 2.61 -14.24 11.18
CA ARG A 59 2.35 -14.02 12.61
C ARG A 59 2.64 -15.26 13.44
N THR A 60 2.19 -16.43 12.98
CA THR A 60 2.43 -17.69 13.70
C THR A 60 3.90 -18.07 13.79
N PHE A 61 4.73 -17.63 12.83
CA PHE A 61 6.18 -17.85 12.86
C PHE A 61 6.93 -16.94 13.85
N HIS A 62 6.37 -15.76 14.20
CA HIS A 62 6.97 -14.84 15.19
C HIS A 62 6.57 -15.15 16.64
N THR A 63 5.51 -15.94 16.84
CA THR A 63 4.98 -16.31 18.16
C THR A 63 5.42 -17.70 18.64
N LYS A 64 6.24 -18.41 17.87
CA LYS A 64 6.94 -19.63 18.29
C LYS A 64 8.39 -19.29 18.60
#